data_AF-A0A3E4VTP7-F1
#
_entry.id   AF-A0A3E4VTP7-F1
#
_cell.length_a   1.000
_cell.length_b   1.000
_cell.length_c   1.000
_cell.angle_alpha   90.00
_cell.angle_beta   90.00
_cell.angle_gamma   90.00
#
_symmetry.space_group_name_H-M   'P 1'
#
loop_
_entity.id
_entity.type
_entity.pdbx_description
1 polymer ?
#
loop_
_entity_poly.entity_id
_entity_poly.type
_entity_poly.pdbx_seq_one_letter_code
_entity_poly.pdbx_strand_id
1 'polypeptide(L)'
;MRATVYTFVTSGGTFKIYKESNLISFKDRTYNIVKEGKDDTNYMVCKSDNTIKLIRFDLANDNIIEYDYIETFEWKDVALYDKAKLVAGLYRNIDTYIHNNNLKGDKAVMFRKYAGIMIGGIQDGTITMNNNGSFTDSTGKLSSDGTFDKTWTGKKKNTLNNILNLVADYIIDYLPQMPILDSCWQQVGKPYLILKANKSE
;
A
#
# COMPACT_ATOMS: atom_id res chain seq x y z
N MET A 1 -7.52 -25.81 32.78
CA MET A 1 -7.01 -24.43 32.69
C MET A 1 -8.19 -23.54 32.34
N ARG A 2 -8.41 -22.46 33.09
CA ARG A 2 -9.49 -21.50 32.85
C ARG A 2 -8.98 -20.48 31.82
N ALA A 3 -9.70 -20.30 30.72
CA ALA A 3 -9.26 -19.44 29.63
C ALA A 3 -9.64 -17.98 29.96
N THR A 4 -8.64 -17.11 30.02
CA THR A 4 -8.85 -15.69 30.28
C THR A 4 -9.49 -15.05 29.05
N VAL A 5 -10.68 -14.49 29.24
CA VAL A 5 -11.38 -13.73 28.19
C VAL A 5 -11.59 -12.29 28.63
N TYR A 6 -11.06 -11.35 27.86
CA TYR A 6 -11.38 -9.93 27.98
C TYR A 6 -12.52 -9.59 27.03
N THR A 7 -13.58 -8.99 27.55
CA THR A 7 -14.78 -8.61 26.78
C THR A 7 -14.99 -7.11 26.86
N PHE A 8 -15.00 -6.45 25.70
CA PHE A 8 -15.36 -5.04 25.57
C PHE A 8 -16.69 -4.93 24.83
N VAL A 9 -17.71 -4.43 25.51
CA VAL A 9 -18.97 -4.03 24.88
C VAL A 9 -18.78 -2.62 24.37
N THR A 10 -18.95 -2.43 23.06
CA THR A 10 -18.78 -1.13 22.41
C THR A 10 -20.04 -0.70 21.68
N SER A 11 -20.09 0.57 21.27
CA SER A 11 -21.13 1.11 20.39
C SER A 11 -21.26 0.37 19.04
N GLY A 12 -20.23 -0.34 18.58
CA GLY A 12 -20.22 -1.09 17.32
C GLY A 12 -20.33 -2.61 17.45
N GLY A 13 -20.53 -3.13 18.66
CA GLY A 13 -20.59 -4.57 18.95
C GLY A 13 -19.68 -4.99 20.09
N THR A 14 -19.53 -6.30 20.29
CA THR A 14 -18.70 -6.86 21.37
C THR A 14 -17.37 -7.36 20.82
N PHE A 15 -16.26 -6.85 21.36
CA PHE A 15 -14.93 -7.41 21.16
C PHE A 15 -14.62 -8.43 22.26
N LYS A 16 -14.07 -9.58 21.89
CA LYS A 16 -13.57 -10.59 22.83
C LYS A 16 -12.14 -10.97 22.51
N ILE A 17 -11.26 -10.92 23.49
CA ILE A 17 -9.86 -11.36 23.39
C ILE A 17 -9.71 -12.63 24.20
N TYR A 18 -9.33 -13.72 23.54
CA TYR A 18 -9.07 -15.03 24.16
C TYR A 18 -7.57 -15.19 24.31
N LYS A 19 -7.06 -14.90 25.52
CA LYS A 19 -5.62 -14.72 25.76
C LYS A 19 -4.80 -15.97 25.44
N GLU A 20 -5.23 -17.13 25.94
CA GLU A 20 -4.47 -18.37 25.80
C GLU A 20 -4.55 -18.95 24.38
N SER A 21 -5.56 -18.55 23.60
CA SER A 21 -5.73 -18.98 22.22
C SER A 21 -5.15 -17.99 21.20
N ASN A 22 -4.67 -16.82 21.64
CA ASN A 22 -4.25 -15.72 20.76
C ASN A 22 -5.31 -15.36 19.71
N LEU A 23 -6.57 -15.25 20.12
CA LEU A 23 -7.69 -14.91 19.23
C LEU A 23 -8.35 -13.62 19.65
N ILE A 24 -8.81 -12.84 18.67
CA ILE A 24 -9.79 -11.80 18.88
C ILE A 24 -11.04 -12.08 18.05
N SER A 25 -12.20 -11.83 18.62
CA SER A 25 -13.49 -11.92 17.93
C SER A 25 -14.22 -10.58 17.96
N PHE A 26 -14.72 -10.15 16.81
CA PHE A 26 -15.51 -8.95 16.64
C PHE A 26 -16.38 -9.04 15.37
N LYS A 27 -17.63 -8.58 15.44
CA LYS A 27 -18.61 -8.62 14.32
C LYS A 27 -18.69 -9.98 13.64
N ASP A 28 -18.89 -11.03 14.45
CA ASP A 28 -19.03 -12.43 14.00
C ASP A 28 -17.83 -12.99 13.22
N ARG A 29 -16.67 -12.31 13.30
CA ARG A 29 -15.41 -12.79 12.76
C ARG A 29 -14.42 -13.04 13.87
N THR A 30 -13.57 -14.05 13.65
CA THR A 30 -12.45 -14.37 14.52
C THR A 30 -11.16 -14.16 13.76
N TYR A 31 -10.19 -13.53 14.41
CA TYR A 31 -8.87 -13.26 13.87
C TYR A 31 -7.82 -13.85 14.81
N ASN A 32 -6.76 -14.40 14.23
CA ASN A 32 -5.58 -14.80 14.96
C ASN A 32 -4.74 -13.57 15.26
N ILE A 33 -4.33 -13.39 16.50
CA ILE A 33 -3.39 -12.35 16.91
C ILE A 33 -2.00 -12.81 16.47
N VAL A 34 -1.38 -12.03 15.59
CA VAL A 34 -0.04 -12.32 15.04
C VAL A 34 1.04 -11.43 15.64
N LYS A 35 0.65 -10.30 16.21
CA LYS A 35 1.55 -9.38 16.92
C LYS A 35 0.76 -8.57 17.93
N GLU A 36 1.30 -8.46 19.13
CA GLU A 36 0.83 -7.52 20.13
C GLU A 36 1.81 -6.33 20.20
N GLY A 37 1.26 -5.13 20.35
CA GLY A 37 2.05 -3.95 20.65
C GLY A 37 2.81 -4.15 21.96
N LYS A 38 4.07 -3.74 21.97
CA LYS A 38 4.85 -3.68 23.21
C LYS A 38 4.55 -2.36 23.92
N ASP A 39 4.73 -2.38 25.24
CA ASP A 39 4.66 -1.18 26.08
C ASP A 39 3.30 -0.45 25.97
N ASP A 40 3.30 0.89 25.98
CA ASP A 40 2.10 1.75 26.04
C ASP A 40 1.29 1.83 24.73
N THR A 41 1.64 1.04 23.71
CA THR A 41 1.06 1.20 22.36
C THR A 41 -0.31 0.53 22.20
N ASN A 42 -0.71 -0.35 23.14
CA ASN A 42 -2.04 -0.96 23.25
C ASN A 42 -2.70 -1.30 21.90
N TYR A 43 -2.04 -2.09 21.05
CA TYR A 43 -2.60 -2.56 19.79
C TYR A 43 -2.38 -4.06 19.57
N MET A 44 -3.18 -4.64 18.68
CA MET A 44 -3.03 -6.00 18.18
C MET A 44 -3.09 -6.00 16.66
N VAL A 45 -2.14 -6.65 16.01
CA VAL A 45 -2.24 -7.00 14.60
C VAL A 45 -2.86 -8.39 14.51
N CYS A 46 -3.93 -8.49 13.74
CA CYS A 46 -4.76 -9.67 13.67
C CYS A 46 -4.95 -10.08 12.22
N LYS A 47 -4.95 -11.39 11.96
CA LYS A 47 -5.11 -11.96 10.62
C LYS A 47 -6.27 -12.97 10.57
N SER A 48 -7.07 -12.88 9.52
CA SER A 48 -8.10 -13.86 9.17
C SER A 48 -8.15 -13.97 7.65
N ASP A 49 -7.89 -15.17 7.13
CA ASP A 49 -7.68 -15.41 5.69
C ASP A 49 -6.67 -14.41 5.07
N ASN A 50 -7.12 -13.62 4.09
CA ASN A 50 -6.34 -12.57 3.42
C ASN A 50 -6.53 -11.18 4.05
N THR A 51 -7.27 -11.08 5.16
CA THR A 51 -7.52 -9.81 5.85
C THR A 51 -6.52 -9.64 6.98
N ILE A 52 -5.83 -8.49 6.99
CA ILE A 52 -4.98 -8.07 8.09
C ILE A 52 -5.58 -6.79 8.68
N LYS A 53 -5.80 -6.80 10.00
CA LYS A 53 -6.33 -5.67 10.76
C LYS A 53 -5.32 -5.26 11.82
N LEU A 54 -5.26 -3.97 12.12
CA LEU A 54 -4.70 -3.47 13.36
C LEU A 54 -5.85 -2.95 14.22
N ILE A 55 -5.93 -3.45 15.45
CA ILE A 55 -6.94 -3.06 16.43
C ILE A 55 -6.21 -2.34 17.55
N ARG A 56 -6.44 -1.04 17.67
CA ARG A 56 -5.84 -0.18 18.69
C ARG A 56 -6.84 0.06 19.81
N PHE A 57 -6.42 -0.16 21.04
CA PHE A 57 -7.17 0.11 22.25
C PHE A 57 -6.72 1.45 22.81
N ASP A 58 -7.44 2.51 22.43
CA ASP A 58 -7.26 3.85 22.96
C ASP A 58 -8.06 4.01 24.26
N LEU A 59 -7.58 3.33 25.31
CA LEU A 59 -8.27 3.23 26.59
C LEU A 59 -8.39 4.58 27.31
N ALA A 60 -7.53 5.54 27.02
CA ALA A 60 -7.60 6.88 27.61
C ALA A 60 -8.82 7.67 27.13
N ASN A 61 -9.32 7.36 25.92
CA ASN A 61 -10.50 7.97 25.32
C ASN A 61 -11.67 6.99 25.22
N ASP A 62 -11.62 5.88 25.96
CA ASP A 62 -12.60 4.80 25.92
C ASP A 62 -12.91 4.31 24.49
N ASN A 63 -11.90 4.18 23.63
CA ASN A 63 -12.10 3.84 22.23
C ASN A 63 -11.36 2.57 21.81
N ILE A 64 -11.98 1.81 20.91
CA ILE A 64 -11.32 0.81 20.08
C ILE A 64 -11.33 1.31 18.65
N ILE A 65 -10.17 1.38 18.02
CA ILE A 65 -9.99 1.87 16.65
C ILE A 65 -9.53 0.72 15.78
N GLU A 66 -10.24 0.51 14.68
CA GLU A 66 -9.94 -0.51 13.68
C GLU A 66 -9.19 0.13 12.50
N TYR A 67 -8.14 -0.53 12.02
CA TYR A 67 -7.39 -0.15 10.84
C TYR A 67 -7.30 -1.32 9.87
N ASP A 68 -7.47 -1.02 8.59
CA ASP A 68 -7.18 -1.92 7.48
C ASP A 68 -5.72 -1.80 7.07
N TYR A 69 -5.11 -2.95 6.78
CA TYR A 69 -3.84 -2.97 6.08
C TYR A 69 -4.07 -2.68 4.60
N ILE A 70 -3.33 -1.71 4.06
CA ILE A 70 -3.25 -1.45 2.63
C ILE A 70 -1.82 -1.68 2.16
N GLU A 71 -1.66 -2.29 1.00
CA GLU A 71 -0.35 -2.36 0.37
C GLU A 71 0.05 -0.98 -0.13
N THR A 72 1.29 -0.59 0.16
CA THR A 72 1.82 0.72 -0.21
C THR A 72 2.91 0.59 -1.27
N PHE A 73 3.02 1.60 -2.11
CA PHE A 73 4.18 1.84 -2.96
C PHE A 73 4.96 3.01 -2.39
N GLU A 74 6.26 2.84 -2.19
CA GLU A 74 7.15 3.90 -1.73
C GLU A 74 7.86 4.54 -2.92
N TRP A 75 7.67 5.85 -3.09
CA TRP A 75 8.62 6.66 -3.83
C TRP A 75 9.73 7.02 -2.86
N LYS A 76 10.84 6.30 -2.97
CA LYS A 76 11.87 6.21 -1.94
C LYS A 76 12.30 7.59 -1.43
N ASP A 77 12.30 7.75 -0.11
CA ASP A 77 12.68 8.98 0.60
C ASP A 77 11.80 10.22 0.25
N VAL A 78 10.65 10.03 -0.40
CA VAL A 78 9.72 11.12 -0.76
C VAL A 78 8.34 10.91 -0.14
N ALA A 79 7.66 9.81 -0.45
CA ALA A 79 6.29 9.56 0.00
C ALA A 79 5.86 8.11 -0.15
N LEU A 80 4.83 7.71 0.62
CA LEU A 80 4.10 6.45 0.45
C LEU A 80 2.75 6.70 -0.22
N TYR A 81 2.36 5.78 -1.07
CA TYR A 81 1.10 5.83 -1.83
C TYR A 81 0.33 4.52 -1.70
N ASP A 82 -1.00 4.60 -1.79
CA ASP A 82 -1.85 3.41 -1.92
C ASP A 82 -1.52 2.71 -3.25
N LYS A 83 -0.95 1.50 -3.18
CA LYS A 83 -0.42 0.79 -4.34
C LYS A 83 -1.53 0.46 -5.35
N ALA A 84 -2.69 0.04 -4.88
CA ALA A 84 -3.80 -0.34 -5.74
C ALA A 84 -4.36 0.88 -6.49
N LYS A 85 -4.53 2.01 -5.79
CA LYS A 85 -4.96 3.27 -6.43
C LYS A 85 -3.93 3.80 -7.41
N LEU A 86 -2.64 3.70 -7.10
CA LEU A 86 -1.55 4.11 -7.98
C LEU A 86 -1.57 3.31 -9.28
N VAL A 87 -1.59 1.98 -9.17
CA VAL A 87 -1.62 1.07 -10.33
C VAL A 87 -2.83 1.36 -11.22
N ALA A 88 -4.03 1.47 -10.64
CA ALA A 88 -5.24 1.77 -11.40
C ALA A 88 -5.18 3.16 -12.06
N GLY A 89 -4.62 4.15 -11.36
CA GLY A 89 -4.41 5.51 -11.85
C GLY A 89 -3.45 5.58 -13.03
N LEU A 90 -2.33 4.84 -12.95
CA LEU A 90 -1.35 4.74 -14.02
C LEU A 90 -1.99 4.07 -15.25
N TYR A 91 -2.59 2.88 -15.13
CA TYR A 91 -3.22 2.25 -16.30
C TYR A 91 -4.23 3.15 -17.01
N ARG A 92 -5.02 3.93 -16.27
CA ARG A 92 -6.02 4.86 -16.83
C ARG A 92 -5.38 6.01 -17.62
N ASN A 93 -4.17 6.43 -17.29
CA ASN A 93 -3.55 7.65 -17.83
C ASN A 93 -2.47 7.41 -18.89
N ILE A 94 -2.22 6.14 -19.27
CA ILE A 94 -1.23 5.81 -20.32
C ILE A 94 -1.52 6.56 -21.63
N ASP A 95 -2.75 6.46 -22.14
CA ASP A 95 -3.09 7.09 -23.43
C ASP A 95 -3.16 8.63 -23.33
N THR A 96 -3.55 9.16 -22.17
CA THR A 96 -3.48 10.60 -21.89
C THR A 96 -2.03 11.11 -21.98
N TYR A 97 -1.08 10.41 -21.37
CA TYR A 97 0.33 10.78 -21.45
C TYR A 97 0.88 10.68 -22.87
N ILE A 98 0.52 9.62 -23.61
CA ILE A 98 0.87 9.46 -25.04
C ILE A 98 0.36 10.65 -25.86
N HIS A 99 -0.90 11.06 -25.65
CA HIS A 99 -1.51 12.18 -26.35
C HIS A 99 -0.80 13.50 -26.03
N ASN A 100 -0.66 13.82 -24.74
CA ASN A 100 -0.07 15.07 -24.27
C ASN A 100 1.39 15.23 -24.70
N ASN A 101 2.14 14.13 -24.80
CA ASN A 101 3.54 14.12 -25.22
C ASN A 101 3.73 13.86 -26.72
N ASN A 102 2.65 13.84 -27.51
CA ASN A 102 2.67 13.66 -28.97
C ASN A 102 3.46 12.39 -29.39
N LEU A 103 3.38 11.32 -28.60
CA LEU A 103 4.03 10.04 -28.91
C LEU A 103 3.26 9.37 -30.04
N LYS A 104 3.94 9.05 -31.14
CA LYS A 104 3.33 8.51 -32.37
C LYS A 104 4.05 7.26 -32.88
N GLY A 105 3.32 6.45 -33.65
CA GLY A 105 3.84 5.23 -34.28
C GLY A 105 4.46 4.27 -33.26
N ASP A 106 5.60 3.69 -33.61
CA ASP A 106 6.32 2.70 -32.80
C ASP A 106 6.65 3.19 -31.39
N LYS A 107 6.89 4.50 -31.20
CA LYS A 107 7.17 5.05 -29.87
C LYS A 107 5.98 4.90 -28.93
N ALA A 108 4.76 5.15 -29.42
CA ALA A 108 3.55 4.99 -28.62
C ALA A 108 3.31 3.52 -28.29
N VAL A 109 3.52 2.62 -29.26
CA VAL A 109 3.38 1.17 -29.06
C VAL A 109 4.38 0.66 -28.00
N MET A 110 5.65 1.06 -28.12
CA MET A 110 6.70 0.69 -27.18
C MET A 110 6.43 1.28 -25.79
N PHE A 111 6.04 2.56 -25.71
CA PHE A 111 5.68 3.18 -24.44
C PHE A 111 4.55 2.42 -23.74
N ARG A 112 3.43 2.10 -24.41
CA ARG A 112 2.35 1.31 -23.81
C ARG A 112 2.84 -0.03 -23.26
N LYS A 113 3.64 -0.74 -24.06
CA LYS A 113 4.18 -2.05 -23.67
C LYS A 113 5.01 -1.95 -22.38
N TYR A 114 5.98 -1.03 -22.34
CA TYR A 114 6.88 -0.92 -21.19
C TYR A 114 6.23 -0.24 -19.99
N ALA A 115 5.29 0.68 -20.19
CA ALA A 115 4.43 1.18 -19.13
C ALA A 115 3.65 0.04 -18.48
N GLY A 116 3.02 -0.83 -19.28
CA GLY A 116 2.31 -2.00 -18.75
C GLY A 116 3.21 -2.94 -17.95
N ILE A 117 4.43 -3.21 -18.42
CA ILE A 117 5.39 -4.05 -17.70
C ILE A 117 5.80 -3.40 -16.37
N MET A 118 6.11 -2.09 -16.38
CA MET A 118 6.55 -1.38 -15.17
C MET A 118 5.43 -1.21 -14.15
N ILE A 119 4.21 -0.91 -14.59
CA ILE A 119 3.03 -0.85 -13.72
C ILE A 119 2.73 -2.24 -13.13
N GLY A 120 2.83 -3.31 -13.93
CA GLY A 120 2.73 -4.68 -13.45
C GLY A 120 3.79 -5.02 -12.40
N GLY A 121 5.03 -4.58 -12.61
CA GLY A 121 6.09 -4.74 -11.62
C GLY A 121 5.86 -3.94 -10.33
N ILE A 122 5.25 -2.75 -10.41
CA ILE A 122 4.80 -2.00 -9.21
C ILE A 122 3.73 -2.81 -8.46
N GLN A 123 2.73 -3.33 -9.18
CA GLN A 123 1.66 -4.15 -8.60
C GLN A 123 2.22 -5.38 -7.87
N ASP A 124 3.16 -6.07 -8.51
CA ASP A 124 3.78 -7.30 -8.01
C ASP A 124 4.87 -7.04 -6.95
N GLY A 125 5.24 -5.78 -6.70
CA GLY A 125 6.28 -5.40 -5.74
C GLY A 125 7.71 -5.71 -6.20
N THR A 126 7.94 -5.83 -7.51
CA THR A 126 9.25 -6.11 -8.11
C THR A 126 9.99 -4.85 -8.56
N ILE A 127 9.32 -3.69 -8.53
CA ILE A 127 9.87 -2.39 -8.89
C ILE A 127 10.14 -1.56 -7.64
N THR A 128 11.38 -1.11 -7.50
CA THR A 128 11.75 -0.04 -6.55
C THR A 128 12.05 1.23 -7.33
N MET A 129 11.47 2.35 -6.93
CA MET A 129 11.67 3.66 -7.55
C MET A 129 12.39 4.61 -6.59
N ASN A 130 13.51 5.19 -7.03
CA ASN A 130 14.24 6.19 -6.28
C ASN A 130 13.65 7.60 -6.50
N ASN A 131 13.94 8.52 -5.57
CA ASN A 131 13.53 9.93 -5.66
C ASN A 131 13.89 10.62 -7.00
N ASN A 132 15.01 10.25 -7.60
CA ASN A 132 15.52 10.82 -8.85
C ASN A 132 14.90 10.22 -10.11
N GLY A 133 14.03 9.19 -9.98
CA GLY A 133 13.38 8.51 -11.10
C GLY A 133 14.11 7.31 -11.67
N SER A 134 15.31 7.02 -11.18
CA SER A 134 15.93 5.72 -11.44
C SER A 134 15.13 4.63 -10.72
N PHE A 135 15.10 3.45 -11.30
CA PHE A 135 14.37 2.31 -10.75
C PHE A 135 15.18 1.03 -10.89
N THR A 136 14.80 0.02 -10.11
CA THR A 136 15.32 -1.35 -10.24
C THR A 136 14.15 -2.31 -10.42
N ASP A 137 14.33 -3.29 -11.31
CA ASP A 137 13.38 -4.39 -11.53
C ASP A 137 14.04 -5.72 -11.15
N SER A 138 13.56 -6.35 -10.08
CA SER A 138 14.11 -7.62 -9.60
C SER A 138 13.85 -8.80 -10.55
N THR A 139 12.94 -8.66 -11.53
CA THR A 139 12.66 -9.70 -12.53
C THR A 139 13.56 -9.61 -13.76
N GLY A 140 14.26 -8.48 -13.95
CA GLY A 140 15.07 -8.21 -15.14
C GLY A 140 14.28 -7.95 -16.43
N LYS A 141 12.94 -7.87 -16.39
CA LYS A 141 12.10 -7.59 -17.57
C LYS A 141 12.32 -6.17 -18.12
N LEU A 142 12.77 -5.25 -17.27
CA LEU A 142 13.07 -3.85 -17.60
C LEU A 142 14.57 -3.53 -17.56
N SER A 143 15.46 -4.53 -17.62
CA SER A 143 16.90 -4.26 -17.65
C SER A 143 17.30 -3.53 -18.93
N SER A 144 18.12 -2.49 -18.82
CA SER A 144 18.78 -1.89 -19.97
C SER A 144 20.25 -1.58 -19.69
N ASP A 145 21.02 -1.49 -20.77
CA ASP A 145 22.48 -1.39 -20.81
C ASP A 145 23.01 0.05 -20.69
N GLY A 146 22.13 1.04 -20.47
CA GLY A 146 22.45 2.45 -20.51
C GLY A 146 21.97 3.24 -19.29
N THR A 147 22.60 4.37 -19.04
CA THR A 147 22.29 5.28 -17.94
C THR A 147 20.98 6.04 -18.19
N PHE A 148 20.14 6.14 -17.15
CA PHE A 148 18.95 6.98 -17.11
C PHE A 148 19.31 8.46 -17.32
N ASP A 149 18.74 9.11 -18.33
CA ASP A 149 19.00 10.52 -18.68
C ASP A 149 17.67 11.25 -18.93
N LYS A 150 17.29 12.13 -17.99
CA LYS A 150 16.08 12.97 -18.04
C LYS A 150 16.16 14.10 -19.07
N THR A 151 17.36 14.47 -19.52
CA THR A 151 17.58 15.65 -20.40
C THR A 151 17.35 15.33 -21.89
N TRP A 152 16.98 14.09 -22.20
CA TRP A 152 17.09 13.52 -23.54
C TRP A 152 15.81 13.64 -24.40
N THR A 153 14.86 14.53 -24.12
CA THR A 153 13.68 14.70 -25.01
C THR A 153 14.09 15.28 -26.38
N GLY A 154 14.54 14.43 -27.33
CA GLY A 154 14.58 14.78 -28.76
C GLY A 154 15.80 14.43 -29.62
N LYS A 155 16.82 13.65 -29.21
CA LYS A 155 18.02 13.42 -30.06
C LYS A 155 18.34 11.94 -30.35
N LYS A 156 17.76 11.42 -31.44
CA LYS A 156 17.99 10.14 -32.16
C LYS A 156 18.78 9.01 -31.43
N LYS A 157 18.03 8.10 -30.79
CA LYS A 157 18.20 6.63 -30.77
C LYS A 157 16.92 6.02 -30.15
N ASN A 158 16.14 5.26 -30.92
CA ASN A 158 14.98 4.52 -30.39
C ASN A 158 15.47 3.26 -29.65
N THR A 159 16.21 3.43 -28.55
CA THR A 159 16.69 2.32 -27.73
C THR A 159 15.69 2.04 -26.61
N LEU A 160 15.75 0.82 -26.07
CA LEU A 160 14.97 0.41 -24.90
C LEU A 160 15.14 1.39 -23.73
N ASN A 161 16.38 1.82 -23.44
CA ASN A 161 16.71 2.83 -22.42
C ASN A 161 15.79 4.06 -22.49
N ASN A 162 15.57 4.61 -23.68
CA ASN A 162 14.84 5.87 -23.82
C ASN A 162 13.33 5.70 -23.59
N ILE A 163 12.79 4.55 -24.01
CA ILE A 163 11.39 4.23 -23.70
C ILE A 163 11.22 4.02 -22.20
N LEU A 164 12.17 3.35 -21.54
CA LEU A 164 12.15 3.16 -20.08
C LEU A 164 12.26 4.49 -19.33
N ASN A 165 13.11 5.42 -19.78
CA ASN A 165 13.20 6.75 -19.20
C ASN A 165 11.86 7.50 -19.30
N LEU A 166 11.18 7.43 -20.46
CA LEU A 166 9.86 8.03 -20.64
C LEU A 166 8.79 7.38 -19.75
N VAL A 167 8.85 6.07 -19.55
CA VAL A 167 7.90 5.36 -18.66
C VAL A 167 8.15 5.75 -17.20
N ALA A 168 9.40 5.87 -16.76
CA ALA A 168 9.72 6.32 -15.42
C ALA A 168 9.33 7.78 -15.20
N ASP A 169 9.58 8.66 -16.17
CA ASP A 169 9.13 10.05 -16.19
C ASP A 169 7.61 10.14 -16.05
N TYR A 170 6.86 9.36 -16.83
CA TYR A 170 5.41 9.25 -16.72
C TYR A 170 4.93 8.88 -15.31
N ILE A 171 5.56 7.90 -14.67
CA ILE A 171 5.18 7.50 -13.30
C ILE A 171 5.49 8.62 -12.31
N ILE A 172 6.65 9.28 -12.42
CA ILE A 172 7.04 10.40 -11.56
C ILE A 172 6.12 11.59 -11.74
N ASP A 173 5.70 11.91 -12.96
CA ASP A 173 4.74 12.97 -13.24
C ASP A 173 3.36 12.68 -12.63
N TYR A 174 3.00 11.41 -12.50
CA TYR A 174 1.73 10.99 -11.92
C TYR A 174 1.73 11.00 -10.38
N LEU A 175 2.84 10.64 -9.74
CA LEU A 175 2.93 10.49 -8.28
C LEU A 175 2.48 11.74 -7.48
N PRO A 176 2.91 12.98 -7.80
CA PRO A 176 2.47 14.19 -7.11
C PRO A 176 0.97 14.49 -7.18
N GLN A 177 0.24 13.83 -8.08
CA GLN A 177 -1.21 14.02 -8.24
C GLN A 177 -2.02 13.13 -7.27
N MET A 178 -1.35 12.23 -6.54
CA MET A 178 -1.97 11.31 -5.61
C MET A 178 -1.88 11.79 -4.15
N PRO A 179 -2.88 11.45 -3.31
CA PRO A 179 -2.75 11.59 -1.87
C PRO A 179 -1.59 10.73 -1.34
N ILE A 180 -0.78 11.32 -0.47
CA ILE A 180 0.27 10.61 0.27
C ILE A 180 -0.29 9.94 1.52
N LEU A 181 0.40 8.92 2.01
CA LEU A 181 0.07 8.17 3.22
C LEU A 181 1.18 8.29 4.26
N ASP A 182 0.78 8.36 5.53
CA ASP A 182 1.74 8.30 6.65
C ASP A 182 2.13 6.86 7.00
N SER A 183 1.30 5.87 6.64
CA SER A 183 1.57 4.44 6.90
C SER A 183 0.71 3.52 6.05
N CYS A 184 0.95 2.20 6.16
CA CYS A 184 0.12 1.14 5.58
C CYS A 184 -1.17 0.84 6.35
N TRP A 185 -1.47 1.57 7.43
CA TRP A 185 -2.68 1.39 8.24
C TRP A 185 -3.67 2.51 7.98
N GLN A 186 -4.83 2.16 7.45
CA GLN A 186 -5.91 3.11 7.19
C GLN A 186 -7.06 2.87 8.16
N GLN A 187 -7.47 3.91 8.89
CA GLN A 187 -8.56 3.81 9.86
C GLN A 187 -9.88 3.43 9.17
N VAL A 188 -10.59 2.48 9.75
CA VAL A 188 -11.89 2.00 9.31
C VAL A 188 -12.98 2.71 10.09
N GLY A 189 -13.69 3.62 9.42
CA GLY A 189 -14.83 4.32 10.01
C GLY A 189 -14.47 5.10 11.27
N LYS A 190 -15.47 5.29 12.14
CA LYS A 190 -15.31 6.00 13.41
C LYS A 190 -14.85 5.03 14.51
N PRO A 191 -14.07 5.50 15.50
CA PRO A 191 -13.75 4.72 16.70
C PRO A 191 -15.00 4.16 17.39
N TYR A 192 -14.87 2.97 17.97
CA TYR A 192 -15.92 2.32 18.76
C TYR A 192 -15.77 2.69 20.23
N LEU A 193 -16.71 3.50 20.74
CA LEU A 193 -16.79 3.84 22.16
C LEU A 193 -17.00 2.57 23.01
N ILE A 194 -16.15 2.35 24.01
CA ILE A 194 -16.22 1.30 25.02
C ILE A 194 -17.28 1.71 26.04
N LEU A 195 -18.29 0.87 26.19
CA LEU A 195 -19.39 1.06 27.15
C LEU A 195 -19.17 0.24 28.41
N LYS A 196 -18.50 -0.90 28.29
CA LYS A 196 -18.20 -1.81 29.40
C LYS A 196 -17.01 -2.69 29.06
N ALA A 197 -16.10 -2.89 30.01
CA ALA A 197 -15.03 -3.87 29.93
C ALA A 197 -15.17 -4.91 31.05
N ASN A 198 -15.00 -6.19 30.74
CA ASN A 198 -15.05 -7.29 31.71
C ASN A 198 -13.90 -8.27 31.47
N LYS A 199 -13.46 -8.94 32.54
CA LYS A 199 -12.53 -10.08 32.50
C LYS A 199 -13.23 -11.30 33.10
N SER A 200 -13.14 -12.44 32.44
CA SER A 200 -13.56 -13.74 32.99
C SER A 200 -12.40 -14.74 32.98
N GLU A 201 -12.37 -15.60 34.01
CA GLU A 201 -11.42 -16.70 34.19
C GLU A 201 -12.17 -18.02 34.36
#